data_AF-A0A3Q3XQ95-F1
#
_entry.id   AF-A0A3Q3XQ95-F1
#
_cell.length_a   1.000
_cell.length_b   1.000
_cell.length_c   1.000
_cell.angle_alpha   90.00
_cell.angle_beta   90.00
_cell.angle_gamma   90.00
#
_symmetry.space_group_name_H-M   'P 1'
#
loop_
_entity.id
_entity.type
_entity.pdbx_description
1 polymer ?
#
loop_
_entity_poly.entity_id
_entity_poly.type
_entity_poly.pdbx_seq_one_letter_code
_entity_poly.pdbx_strand_id
1 'polypeptide(L)'
;FFFRKLLEVCLRTLNNTDHHTNQISVDQLILRRGQSFKVTLTLTKSFNGDLHPLVVTAMTGKTPLEEEWTMSRFSIPDNVEPSTSAKGAWKMELDKSSLTSKGITKLIIFPPANAPIGEYTLQVKYKDEEILLANLWRNSPQV
;
A
#
# COMPACT_ATOMS: atom_id res chain seq x y z
N PHE A 1 -6.96 -19.72 1.83
CA PHE A 1 -5.92 -18.92 1.16
C PHE A 1 -6.51 -18.20 -0.04
N PHE A 2 -6.98 -16.98 0.18
CA PHE A 2 -7.55 -16.03 -0.77
C PHE A 2 -6.50 -15.30 -1.58
N PHE A 3 -5.25 -15.28 -1.14
CA PHE A 3 -4.15 -14.65 -1.86
C PHE A 3 -3.22 -15.69 -2.50
N ARG A 4 -2.78 -15.42 -3.73
CA ARG A 4 -1.60 -16.08 -4.33
C ARG A 4 -0.43 -15.10 -4.21
N LYS A 5 0.61 -15.48 -3.47
CA LYS A 5 1.81 -14.63 -3.26
C LYS A 5 2.59 -14.50 -4.58
N LEU A 6 2.22 -13.51 -5.38
CA LEU A 6 2.91 -13.12 -6.62
C LEU A 6 3.00 -11.59 -6.65
N LEU A 7 3.56 -11.05 -5.56
CA LEU A 7 3.48 -9.63 -5.23
C LEU A 7 4.83 -8.91 -5.35
N GLU A 8 5.93 -9.59 -5.03
CA GLU A 8 7.21 -8.89 -4.76
C GLU A 8 7.93 -8.36 -6.01
N VAL A 9 7.81 -9.04 -7.17
CA VAL A 9 8.73 -8.77 -8.30
C VAL A 9 8.23 -7.66 -9.22
N CYS A 10 6.93 -7.60 -9.53
CA CYS A 10 6.38 -6.62 -10.49
C CYS A 10 6.19 -5.23 -9.86
N LEU A 11 6.01 -5.18 -8.53
CA LEU A 11 5.88 -3.95 -7.75
C LEU A 11 7.19 -3.16 -7.66
N ARG A 12 8.34 -3.84 -7.63
CA ARG A 12 9.61 -3.21 -7.25
C ARG A 12 10.24 -2.42 -8.38
N THR A 13 10.37 -3.02 -9.57
CA THR A 13 11.10 -2.42 -10.70
C THR A 13 10.37 -1.21 -11.29
N LEU A 14 9.04 -1.29 -11.43
CA LEU A 14 8.23 -0.20 -11.98
C LEU A 14 8.18 0.99 -11.02
N ASN A 15 7.83 0.76 -9.76
CA ASN A 15 7.74 1.86 -8.79
C ASN A 15 9.12 2.49 -8.51
N ASN A 16 10.21 1.71 -8.43
CA ASN A 16 11.53 2.31 -8.24
C ASN A 16 11.96 3.15 -9.46
N THR A 17 11.56 2.75 -10.67
CA THR A 17 11.79 3.55 -11.88
C THR A 17 10.97 4.84 -11.81
N ASP A 18 9.68 4.76 -11.51
CA ASP A 18 8.77 5.92 -11.41
C ASP A 18 9.16 6.90 -10.29
N HIS A 19 9.77 6.40 -9.21
CA HIS A 19 10.23 7.21 -8.08
C HIS A 19 11.69 7.65 -8.20
N HIS A 20 12.36 7.30 -9.30
CA HIS A 20 13.78 7.59 -9.55
C HIS A 20 14.68 7.06 -8.41
N THR A 21 14.38 5.85 -7.93
CA THR A 21 15.10 5.16 -6.85
C THR A 21 15.71 3.83 -7.30
N ASN A 22 15.59 3.49 -8.59
CA ASN A 22 16.21 2.31 -9.20
C ASN A 22 17.74 2.28 -9.07
N GLN A 23 18.38 3.44 -8.95
CA GLN A 23 19.83 3.56 -8.70
C GLN A 23 20.20 3.38 -7.21
N ILE A 24 19.23 3.47 -6.30
CA ILE A 24 19.43 3.36 -4.84
C ILE A 24 19.31 1.90 -4.40
N SER A 25 18.34 1.17 -4.95
CA SER A 25 18.22 -0.26 -4.71
C SER A 25 17.49 -0.97 -5.84
N VAL A 26 18.03 -2.14 -6.21
CA VAL A 26 17.35 -3.12 -7.07
C VAL A 26 16.59 -4.17 -6.24
N ASP A 27 16.93 -4.29 -4.95
CA ASP A 27 16.46 -5.33 -4.03
C ASP A 27 15.46 -4.83 -2.98
N GLN A 28 15.14 -3.53 -2.95
CA GLN A 28 14.18 -2.95 -2.02
C GLN A 28 13.25 -2.00 -2.75
N LEU A 29 11.97 -1.94 -2.33
CA LEU A 29 11.01 -0.97 -2.84
C LEU A 29 11.25 0.37 -2.14
N ILE A 30 11.71 1.39 -2.88
CA ILE A 30 12.00 2.72 -2.31
C ILE A 30 11.08 3.73 -2.99
N LEU A 31 10.18 4.30 -2.20
CA LEU A 31 9.18 5.28 -2.63
C LEU A 31 9.46 6.64 -2.01
N ARG A 32 8.89 7.70 -2.57
CA ARG A 32 8.94 9.06 -2.04
C ARG A 32 7.56 9.45 -1.53
N ARG A 33 7.49 10.04 -0.32
CA ARG A 33 6.25 10.63 0.21
C ARG A 33 5.66 11.66 -0.75
N GLY A 34 4.34 11.80 -0.73
CA GLY A 34 3.61 12.70 -1.62
C GLY A 34 3.53 12.22 -3.08
N GLN A 35 4.13 11.08 -3.41
CA GLN A 35 4.03 10.45 -4.73
C GLN A 35 3.32 9.09 -4.60
N SER A 36 2.36 8.85 -5.49
CA SER A 36 1.62 7.60 -5.49
C SER A 36 2.45 6.43 -6.02
N PHE A 37 2.05 5.22 -5.66
CA PHE A 37 2.69 4.00 -6.12
C PHE A 37 1.66 2.90 -6.35
N LYS A 38 2.00 1.94 -7.22
CA LYS A 38 1.08 0.89 -7.63
C LYS A 38 1.37 -0.43 -6.94
N VAL A 39 0.33 -1.09 -6.46
CA VAL A 39 0.38 -2.41 -5.84
C VAL A 39 -0.51 -3.36 -6.63
N THR A 40 0.01 -4.51 -7.05
CA THR A 40 -0.82 -5.54 -7.69
C THR A 40 -1.00 -6.72 -6.74
N LEU A 41 -2.24 -6.97 -6.35
CA LEU A 41 -2.65 -8.12 -5.56
C LEU A 41 -3.21 -9.21 -6.48
N THR A 42 -2.74 -10.45 -6.29
CA THR A 42 -3.32 -11.62 -6.95
C THR A 42 -4.11 -12.43 -5.93
N LEU A 43 -5.43 -12.48 -6.12
CA LEU A 43 -6.40 -13.20 -5.32
C LEU A 43 -6.76 -14.53 -6.01
N THR A 44 -7.13 -15.54 -5.23
CA THR A 44 -7.63 -16.82 -5.75
C THR A 44 -9.09 -16.74 -6.22
N LYS A 45 -9.81 -15.70 -5.81
CA LYS A 45 -11.19 -15.41 -6.22
C LYS A 45 -11.32 -13.96 -6.67
N SER A 46 -12.45 -13.63 -7.26
CA SER A 46 -12.73 -12.25 -7.64
C SER A 46 -12.79 -11.32 -6.44
N PHE A 47 -12.32 -10.08 -6.62
CA PHE A 47 -12.49 -9.03 -5.64
C PHE A 47 -13.91 -8.47 -5.72
N ASN A 48 -14.61 -8.46 -4.58
CA ASN A 48 -15.90 -7.81 -4.42
C ASN A 48 -15.82 -6.89 -3.20
N GLY A 49 -15.72 -5.58 -3.44
CA GLY A 49 -15.63 -4.54 -2.42
C GLY A 49 -16.96 -4.27 -1.71
N ASP A 50 -18.09 -4.49 -2.39
CA ASP A 50 -19.42 -4.27 -1.82
C ASP A 50 -19.73 -5.26 -0.69
N LEU A 51 -19.20 -6.49 -0.79
CA LEU A 51 -19.36 -7.53 0.23
C LEU A 51 -18.31 -7.47 1.33
N HIS A 52 -17.06 -7.17 0.95
CA HIS A 52 -15.94 -7.18 1.89
C HIS A 52 -14.96 -6.06 1.55
N PRO A 53 -14.67 -5.14 2.48
CA PRO A 53 -13.66 -4.14 2.26
C PRO A 53 -12.27 -4.78 2.19
N LEU A 54 -11.44 -4.25 1.29
CA LEU A 54 -10.00 -4.47 1.34
C LEU A 54 -9.40 -3.35 2.17
N VAL A 55 -8.73 -3.70 3.25
CA VAL A 55 -8.13 -2.76 4.19
C VAL A 55 -6.63 -2.82 4.07
N VAL A 56 -5.98 -1.67 3.99
CA VAL A 56 -4.52 -1.54 4.03
C VAL A 56 -4.15 -0.78 5.29
N THR A 57 -3.15 -1.31 5.99
CA THR A 57 -2.54 -0.68 7.16
C THR A 57 -1.08 -0.38 6.82
N ALA A 58 -0.72 0.90 6.84
CA ALA A 58 0.66 1.37 6.73
C ALA A 58 1.19 1.68 8.13
N MET A 59 2.32 1.08 8.50
CA MET A 59 2.95 1.23 9.81
C MET A 59 4.43 1.57 9.68
N THR A 60 4.95 2.41 10.56
CA THR A 60 6.38 2.74 10.65
C THR A 60 6.83 2.83 12.10
N GLY A 61 8.13 2.57 12.35
CA GLY A 61 8.70 2.58 13.69
C GLY A 61 8.42 1.31 14.51
N LYS A 62 8.89 1.30 15.76
CA LYS A 62 8.80 0.12 16.67
C LYS A 62 7.43 -0.03 17.33
N THR A 63 6.74 1.09 17.54
CA THR A 63 5.45 1.18 18.21
C THR A 63 4.53 2.07 17.37
N PRO A 64 3.99 1.56 16.25
CA PRO A 64 3.15 2.34 15.36
C PRO A 64 1.81 2.69 16.05
N LEU A 65 1.46 3.98 16.03
CA LEU A 65 0.27 4.55 16.65
C LEU A 65 -0.39 5.54 15.68
N GLU A 66 -1.72 5.53 15.64
CA GLU A 66 -2.49 6.42 14.75
C GLU A 66 -2.38 7.88 15.19
N GLU A 67 -2.41 8.11 16.50
CA GLU A 67 -2.28 9.43 17.15
C GLU A 67 -0.92 10.09 16.88
N GLU A 68 0.11 9.27 16.65
CA GLU A 68 1.47 9.71 16.35
C GLU A 68 1.78 9.71 14.85
N TRP A 69 0.77 9.44 13.99
CA TRP A 69 0.92 9.42 12.53
C TRP A 69 1.90 8.36 12.01
N THR A 70 2.25 7.40 12.87
CA THR A 70 3.12 6.25 12.56
C THR A 70 2.32 5.02 12.14
N MET A 71 0.98 5.09 12.23
CA MET A 71 0.04 4.12 11.66
C MET A 71 -1.08 4.81 10.88
N SER A 72 -1.44 4.28 9.71
CA SER A 72 -2.59 4.74 8.94
C SER A 72 -3.37 3.57 8.33
N ARG A 73 -4.70 3.60 8.47
CA ARG A 73 -5.62 2.59 7.93
C ARG A 73 -6.54 3.21 6.90
N PHE A 74 -6.69 2.53 5.77
CA PHE A 74 -7.50 2.99 4.64
C PHE A 74 -8.09 1.80 3.88
N SER A 75 -9.27 1.96 3.25
CA SER A 75 -10.01 0.84 2.64
C SER A 75 -10.62 1.14 1.27
N ILE A 76 -10.94 0.08 0.53
CA ILE A 76 -11.80 0.11 -0.66
C ILE A 76 -12.93 -0.90 -0.46
N PRO A 77 -14.20 -0.47 -0.56
CA PRO A 77 -14.64 0.93 -0.69
C PRO A 77 -14.21 1.76 0.54
N ASP A 78 -14.22 3.09 0.40
CA ASP A 78 -13.81 4.02 1.46
C ASP A 78 -14.90 4.10 2.55
N ASN A 79 -14.97 3.02 3.35
CA ASN A 79 -15.98 2.79 4.37
C ASN A 79 -15.37 2.53 5.75
N VAL A 80 -14.05 2.60 5.86
CA VAL A 80 -13.34 2.57 7.13
C VAL A 80 -13.05 4.00 7.51
N GLU A 81 -13.51 4.41 8.70
CA GLU A 81 -13.19 5.72 9.27
C GLU A 81 -11.68 5.96 9.21
N PRO A 82 -11.21 7.05 8.55
CA PRO A 82 -9.80 7.36 8.48
C PRO A 82 -9.24 7.57 9.88
N SER A 83 -8.16 6.86 10.20
CA SER A 83 -7.54 6.91 11.52
C SER A 83 -6.88 8.25 11.88
N THR A 84 -6.71 9.14 10.90
CA THR A 84 -5.98 10.40 11.04
C THR A 84 -6.77 11.56 10.48
N SER A 85 -6.56 12.76 11.02
CA SER A 85 -7.17 13.97 10.45
C SER A 85 -6.86 14.11 8.95
N ALA A 86 -7.81 14.63 8.18
CA ALA A 86 -7.82 14.61 6.71
C ALA A 86 -6.55 15.12 6.01
N LYS A 87 -5.66 15.86 6.72
CA LYS A 87 -4.41 16.39 6.18
C LYS A 87 -3.23 15.41 6.13
N GLY A 88 -3.29 14.27 6.80
CA GLY A 88 -2.24 13.22 6.73
C GLY A 88 -2.77 11.80 6.61
N ALA A 89 -4.00 11.66 6.11
CA ALA A 89 -4.57 10.37 5.77
C ALA A 89 -3.93 9.83 4.49
N TRP A 90 -3.51 8.57 4.56
CA TRP A 90 -3.16 7.80 3.37
C TRP A 90 -4.45 7.49 2.61
N LYS A 91 -4.37 7.46 1.28
CA LYS A 91 -5.51 7.13 0.42
C LYS A 91 -5.17 5.97 -0.49
N MET A 92 -6.19 5.29 -0.98
CA MET A 92 -6.01 4.37 -2.08
C MET A 92 -7.20 4.34 -3.04
N GLU A 93 -6.90 3.96 -4.27
CA GLU A 93 -7.88 3.81 -5.33
C GLU A 93 -7.65 2.49 -6.08
N LEU A 94 -8.73 1.96 -6.66
CA LEU A 94 -8.65 0.82 -7.57
C LEU A 94 -8.22 1.32 -8.96
N ASP A 95 -7.10 0.82 -9.49
CA ASP A 95 -6.66 1.12 -10.84
C ASP A 95 -7.68 0.55 -11.84
N LYS A 96 -8.08 1.34 -12.83
CA LYS A 96 -9.05 0.97 -13.87
C LYS A 96 -8.62 -0.26 -14.68
N SER A 97 -7.33 -0.57 -14.72
CA SER A 97 -6.76 -1.75 -15.37
C SER A 97 -6.79 -3.02 -14.50
N SER A 98 -7.49 -2.98 -13.37
CA SER A 98 -7.74 -4.15 -12.52
C SER A 98 -8.63 -5.16 -13.23
N LEU A 99 -8.25 -6.43 -13.19
CA LEU A 99 -9.06 -7.54 -13.69
C LEU A 99 -9.63 -8.29 -12.47
N THR A 100 -10.47 -7.59 -11.70
CA THR A 100 -11.01 -8.08 -10.42
C THR A 100 -11.78 -9.38 -10.58
N SER A 101 -12.46 -9.60 -11.70
CA SER A 101 -13.14 -10.86 -12.03
C SER A 101 -12.19 -12.05 -12.21
N LYS A 102 -10.93 -11.78 -12.57
CA LYS A 102 -9.85 -12.78 -12.70
C LYS A 102 -8.96 -12.86 -11.46
N GLY A 103 -9.34 -12.18 -10.37
CA GLY A 103 -8.55 -12.13 -9.14
C GLY A 103 -7.32 -11.23 -9.22
N ILE A 104 -7.19 -10.35 -10.22
CA ILE A 104 -6.08 -9.39 -10.30
C ILE A 104 -6.59 -8.01 -9.88
N THR A 105 -6.19 -7.57 -8.70
CA THR A 105 -6.60 -6.28 -8.12
C THR A 105 -5.41 -5.35 -8.08
N LYS A 106 -5.44 -4.27 -8.85
CA LYS A 106 -4.38 -3.26 -8.87
C LYS A 106 -4.82 -2.06 -8.06
N LEU A 107 -4.02 -1.69 -7.07
CA LEU A 107 -4.26 -0.58 -6.17
C LEU A 107 -3.27 0.54 -6.49
N ILE A 108 -3.72 1.78 -6.37
CA ILE A 108 -2.87 2.97 -6.38
C ILE A 108 -2.93 3.55 -4.96
N ILE A 109 -1.80 3.62 -4.28
CA ILE A 109 -1.71 4.12 -2.90
C ILE A 109 -1.07 5.51 -2.93
N PHE A 110 -1.64 6.43 -2.16
CA PHE A 110 -1.25 7.84 -2.07
C PHE A 110 -0.78 8.16 -0.64
N PRO A 111 0.53 8.06 -0.36
CA PRO A 111 1.09 8.53 0.90
C PRO A 111 1.07 10.06 0.95
N PRO A 112 0.74 10.67 2.11
CA PRO A 112 0.73 12.13 2.23
C PRO A 112 2.15 12.70 2.18
N ALA A 113 2.30 13.97 1.77
CA ALA A 113 3.60 14.62 1.63
C ALA A 113 4.34 14.81 2.97
N ASN A 114 3.63 14.80 4.09
CA ASN A 114 4.16 14.87 5.44
C ASN A 114 4.29 13.49 6.12
N ALA A 115 4.14 12.38 5.38
CA ALA A 115 4.34 11.05 5.93
C ALA A 115 5.73 10.95 6.59
N PRO A 116 5.84 10.39 7.82
CA PRO A 116 7.11 10.18 8.49
C PRO A 116 8.15 9.51 7.59
N ILE A 117 9.42 9.88 7.79
CA ILE A 117 10.52 9.21 7.10
C ILE A 117 10.92 8.00 7.92
N GLY A 118 10.96 6.83 7.28
CA GLY A 118 11.40 5.62 7.93
C GLY A 118 11.11 4.40 7.08
N GLU A 119 11.33 3.24 7.71
CA GLU A 119 10.91 1.95 7.18
C GLU A 119 9.43 1.73 7.45
N TYR A 120 8.68 1.35 6.41
CA TYR A 120 7.29 0.96 6.58
C TYR A 120 7.04 -0.50 6.29
N THR A 121 6.05 -0.99 7.02
CA THR A 121 5.36 -2.26 6.80
C THR A 121 3.99 -1.95 6.21
N LEU A 122 3.68 -2.56 5.07
CA LEU A 122 2.34 -2.53 4.48
C LEU A 122 1.67 -3.87 4.70
N GLN A 123 0.53 -3.83 5.37
CA GLN A 123 -0.30 -4.98 5.65
C GLN A 123 -1.63 -4.83 4.94
N VAL A 124 -2.10 -5.90 4.28
CA VAL A 124 -3.38 -5.92 3.59
C VAL A 124 -4.25 -7.00 4.16
N LYS A 125 -5.45 -6.61 4.57
CA LYS A 125 -6.49 -7.50 5.06
C LYS A 125 -7.63 -7.56 4.04
N TYR A 126 -8.03 -8.77 3.68
CA TYR A 126 -9.21 -9.03 2.87
C TYR A 126 -9.95 -10.23 3.43
N LYS A 127 -11.22 -10.03 3.81
CA LYS A 127 -12.01 -10.99 4.59
C LYS A 127 -11.27 -11.33 5.91
N ASP A 128 -11.10 -12.62 6.18
CA ASP A 128 -10.43 -13.14 7.36
C ASP A 128 -8.93 -13.41 7.14
N GLU A 129 -8.39 -13.00 5.98
CA GLU A 129 -6.98 -13.19 5.65
C GLU A 129 -6.21 -11.87 5.64
N GLU A 130 -4.98 -11.94 6.14
CA GLU A 130 -4.08 -10.81 6.25
C GLU A 130 -2.70 -11.18 5.72
N ILE A 131 -2.12 -10.29 4.92
CA ILE A 131 -0.82 -10.48 4.28
C ILE A 131 0.04 -9.24 4.45
N LEU A 132 1.28 -9.47 4.82
CA LEU A 132 2.34 -8.48 4.80
C LEU A 132 2.90 -8.38 3.37
N LEU A 133 2.72 -7.23 2.73
CA LEU A 133 3.11 -7.02 1.32
C LEU A 133 4.59 -6.72 1.14
N ALA A 134 5.21 -6.07 2.11
CA ALA A 134 6.64 -5.79 2.10
C ALA A 134 7.13 -5.42 3.51
N ASN A 135 8.35 -5.84 3.82
CA ASN A 135 9.21 -5.16 4.78
C ASN A 135 10.14 -4.26 3.96
N LEU A 136 10.41 -3.04 4.44
CA LEU A 136 11.44 -2.11 3.94
C LEU A 136 10.98 -1.19 2.80
N TRP A 137 10.08 -0.25 3.11
CA TRP A 137 10.01 1.00 2.35
C TRP A 137 10.86 2.08 3.02
N ARG A 138 11.88 2.65 2.37
CA ARG A 138 12.58 3.85 2.86
C ARG A 138 12.02 5.11 2.20
N ASN A 139 11.39 5.99 2.97
CA ASN A 139 10.92 7.29 2.49
C ASN A 139 12.11 8.25 2.27
N SER A 140 12.31 8.78 1.06
CA SER A 140 13.38 9.75 0.78
C SER A 140 12.79 11.14 0.49
N PRO A 141 13.40 12.25 0.96
CA PRO A 141 12.98 13.60 0.58
C PRO A 141 13.13 13.81 -0.94
N GLN A 142 12.25 14.65 -1.52
CA GLN A 142 12.39 15.14 -2.89
C GLN A 142 13.71 15.93 -2.98
N VAL A 143 14.53 15.62 -3.99
CA VAL A 143 15.74 16.41 -4.29
C VAL A 143 15.32 17.56 -5.20
#